data_AF-A0A931K029-F1
#
_entry.id   AF-A0A931K029-F1
#
_cell.length_a   1.000
_cell.length_b   1.000
_cell.length_c   1.000
_cell.angle_alpha   90.00
_cell.angle_beta   90.00
_cell.angle_gamma   90.00
#
_symmetry.space_group_name_H-M   'P 1'
#
loop_
_entity.id
_entity.type
_entity.pdbx_description
1 polymer ?
#
loop_
_entity_poly.entity_id
_entity_poly.type
_entity_poly.pdbx_seq_one_letter_code
_entity_poly.pdbx_strand_id
1 'polypeptide(L)'
;MNSDGVPHAGPTTEAKRRRLNVTHLIAILACLAIGLAVSLLVAISVMGPERAWQGNQIVNVQGPAAAQMAIMISTPHTKPWPPASQWSVSRTFAHLHYHYWHRDSGRQPTHSFEAHLYGWPMPCLMNAQFWWPWNDPQWKTSTPDQTGVEVLPGGLVLDTMCFAVAAAALLFGPLFVRRGIRAAVGRRRRTRRQCASCGYPIGASPTCTECGSAVTP
;
A
#
# COMPACT_ATOMS: atom_id res chain seq x y z
N MET A 1 -58.94 -26.70 25.49
CA MET A 1 -58.63 -25.50 24.69
C MET A 1 -57.14 -25.53 24.40
N ASN A 2 -56.76 -26.16 23.29
CA ASN A 2 -55.38 -26.19 22.81
C ASN A 2 -55.15 -24.92 22.01
N SER A 3 -54.38 -23.99 22.56
CA SER A 3 -53.76 -22.92 21.80
C SER A 3 -52.50 -23.49 21.15
N ASP A 4 -52.67 -24.00 19.93
CA ASP A 4 -51.58 -24.43 19.06
C ASP A 4 -50.75 -23.21 18.67
N GLY A 5 -49.70 -22.95 19.45
CA GLY A 5 -48.69 -21.94 19.16
C GLY A 5 -47.84 -22.40 17.99
N VAL A 6 -48.22 -22.03 16.77
CA VAL A 6 -47.38 -22.21 15.58
C VAL A 6 -46.07 -21.46 15.82
N PRO A 7 -44.90 -22.14 15.89
CA PRO A 7 -43.63 -21.47 16.04
C PRO A 7 -43.38 -20.63 14.79
N HIS A 8 -43.42 -19.30 14.95
CA HIS A 8 -42.97 -18.39 13.90
C HIS A 8 -41.51 -18.72 13.57
N ALA A 9 -41.30 -19.32 12.39
CA ALA A 9 -39.99 -19.57 11.85
C ALA A 9 -39.26 -18.23 11.72
N GLY A 10 -38.40 -17.93 12.70
CA GLY A 10 -37.53 -16.77 12.66
C GLY A 10 -36.72 -16.78 11.36
N PRO A 11 -36.30 -15.60 10.86
CA PRO A 11 -35.55 -15.49 9.61
C PRO A 11 -34.42 -16.52 9.60
N THR A 12 -34.43 -17.38 8.59
CA THR A 12 -33.50 -18.51 8.46
C THR A 12 -32.06 -18.01 8.62
N THR A 13 -31.24 -18.77 9.34
CA THR A 13 -29.83 -18.46 9.65
C THR A 13 -29.03 -18.06 8.40
N GLU A 14 -29.45 -18.55 7.23
CA GLU A 14 -28.89 -18.22 5.92
C GLU A 14 -29.10 -16.75 5.51
N ALA A 15 -30.30 -16.18 5.73
CA ALA A 15 -30.59 -14.79 5.41
C ALA A 15 -29.72 -13.82 6.23
N LYS A 16 -29.49 -14.15 7.52
CA LYS A 16 -28.60 -13.39 8.40
C LYS A 16 -27.14 -13.48 7.95
N ARG A 17 -26.69 -14.68 7.53
CA ARG A 17 -25.33 -14.90 7.00
C ARG A 17 -25.09 -14.13 5.69
N ARG A 18 -26.06 -14.13 4.76
CA ARG A 18 -25.97 -13.37 3.50
C ARG A 18 -25.86 -11.87 3.73
N ARG A 19 -26.70 -11.30 4.60
CA ARG A 19 -26.65 -9.86 4.95
C ARG A 19 -25.30 -9.47 5.55
N LEU A 20 -24.76 -10.31 6.44
CA LEU A 20 -23.45 -10.07 7.03
C LEU A 20 -22.34 -10.06 5.95
N ASN A 21 -22.40 -10.97 4.97
CA ASN A 21 -21.38 -11.00 3.91
C ASN A 21 -21.43 -9.76 3.02
N VAL A 22 -22.62 -9.26 2.69
CA VAL A 22 -22.79 -8.05 1.86
C VAL A 22 -22.22 -6.81 2.55
N THR A 23 -22.48 -6.62 3.85
CA THR A 23 -21.96 -5.44 4.56
C THR A 23 -20.44 -5.43 4.68
N HIS A 24 -19.80 -6.58 4.89
CA HIS A 24 -18.34 -6.68 4.91
C HIS A 24 -17.73 -6.39 3.53
N LEU A 25 -18.35 -6.91 2.46
CA LEU A 25 -17.89 -6.65 1.09
C LEU A 25 -17.96 -5.15 0.77
N ILE A 26 -19.07 -4.48 1.09
CA ILE A 26 -19.22 -3.04 0.90
C ILE A 26 -18.15 -2.26 1.67
N ALA A 27 -17.89 -2.64 2.93
CA ALA A 27 -16.88 -1.97 3.74
C ALA A 27 -15.46 -2.14 3.17
N ILE A 28 -15.11 -3.34 2.67
CA ILE A 28 -13.82 -3.60 2.02
C ILE A 28 -13.67 -2.76 0.76
N LEU A 29 -14.69 -2.75 -0.10
CA LEU A 29 -14.68 -1.95 -1.34
C LEU A 29 -14.56 -0.46 -1.05
N ALA A 30 -15.24 0.05 -0.02
CA ALA A 30 -15.10 1.44 0.41
C ALA A 30 -13.68 1.76 0.90
N CYS A 31 -13.04 0.88 1.68
CA CYS A 31 -11.67 1.08 2.12
C CYS A 31 -10.67 1.08 0.95
N LEU A 32 -10.86 0.20 -0.03
CA LEU A 32 -10.04 0.18 -1.25
C LEU A 32 -10.23 1.46 -2.08
N ALA A 33 -11.47 1.93 -2.26
CA ALA A 33 -11.74 3.17 -2.98
C ALA A 33 -11.11 4.40 -2.30
N ILE A 34 -11.18 4.47 -0.96
CA ILE A 34 -10.52 5.53 -0.19
C ILE A 34 -9.00 5.43 -0.33
N GLY A 35 -8.42 4.24 -0.22
CA GLY A 35 -6.98 4.03 -0.36
C GLY A 35 -6.48 4.46 -1.74
N LEU A 36 -7.21 4.11 -2.79
CA LEU A 36 -6.90 4.54 -4.15
C LEU A 36 -6.96 6.07 -4.31
N ALA A 37 -8.03 6.70 -3.81
CA ALA A 37 -8.21 8.14 -3.88
C ALA A 37 -7.11 8.89 -3.13
N VAL A 38 -6.75 8.46 -1.92
CA VAL A 38 -5.66 9.05 -1.13
C VAL A 38 -4.33 8.92 -1.87
N SER A 39 -4.02 7.75 -2.41
CA SER A 39 -2.75 7.49 -3.12
C SER A 39 -2.60 8.42 -4.33
N LEU A 40 -3.64 8.56 -5.14
CA LEU A 40 -3.63 9.44 -6.32
C LEU A 40 -3.59 10.92 -5.93
N LEU A 41 -4.35 11.35 -4.91
CA LEU A 41 -4.33 12.73 -4.45
C LEU A 41 -2.95 13.13 -3.93
N VAL A 42 -2.30 12.27 -3.15
CA VAL A 42 -0.92 12.50 -2.69
C VAL A 42 0.02 12.63 -3.89
N ALA A 43 0.00 11.69 -4.83
CA ALA A 43 0.85 11.74 -6.02
C ALA A 43 0.64 13.01 -6.85
N ILE A 44 -0.62 13.40 -7.12
CA ILE A 44 -0.94 14.61 -7.89
C ILE A 44 -0.54 15.88 -7.13
N SER A 45 -0.73 15.94 -5.82
CA SER A 45 -0.37 17.12 -5.02
C SER A 45 1.13 17.45 -5.02
N VAL A 46 1.97 16.43 -5.25
CA VAL A 46 3.42 16.61 -5.38
C VAL A 46 3.88 16.72 -6.83
N MET A 47 2.98 16.63 -7.80
CA MET A 47 3.28 16.98 -9.20
C MET A 47 3.26 18.51 -9.34
N GLY A 48 4.35 19.13 -8.90
CA GLY A 48 4.61 20.57 -9.07
C GLY A 48 5.57 20.85 -10.22
N PRO A 49 5.70 22.13 -10.64
CA PRO A 49 6.64 22.52 -11.69
C PRO A 49 8.06 22.05 -11.34
N GLU A 50 8.73 21.39 -12.30
CA GLU A 50 10.04 20.73 -12.17
C GLU A 50 11.11 21.60 -11.46
N ARG A 51 11.01 22.92 -11.59
CA ARG A 51 11.96 23.91 -11.04
C ARG A 51 11.89 24.10 -9.53
N ALA A 52 10.88 23.55 -8.83
CA ALA A 52 10.75 23.68 -7.38
C ALA A 52 11.48 22.59 -6.59
N TRP A 53 11.99 21.54 -7.25
CA TRP A 53 12.44 20.32 -6.57
C TRP A 53 13.97 20.29 -6.39
N GLN A 54 14.48 21.10 -5.47
CA GLN A 54 15.81 20.87 -4.88
C GLN A 54 15.71 19.79 -3.80
N GLY A 55 15.48 18.55 -4.23
CA GLY A 55 15.47 17.41 -3.30
C GLY A 55 16.85 17.13 -2.72
N ASN A 56 16.88 16.43 -1.59
CA ASN A 56 18.13 15.93 -1.05
C ASN A 56 18.68 14.87 -2.01
N GLN A 57 19.84 15.15 -2.59
CA GLN A 57 20.54 14.17 -3.40
C GLN A 57 21.00 13.02 -2.50
N ILE A 58 20.44 11.84 -2.70
CA ILE A 58 20.75 10.65 -1.90
C ILE A 58 21.83 9.80 -2.56
N VAL A 59 21.92 9.83 -3.89
CA VAL A 59 22.95 9.12 -4.64
C VAL A 59 23.46 10.00 -5.79
N ASN A 60 24.78 10.01 -5.97
CA ASN A 60 25.45 10.58 -7.13
C ASN A 60 26.66 9.71 -7.45
N VAL A 61 26.54 8.88 -8.48
CA VAL A 61 27.62 8.00 -8.93
C VAL A 61 28.06 8.41 -10.34
N GLN A 62 29.36 8.24 -10.60
CA GLN A 62 29.98 8.59 -11.86
C GLN A 62 30.89 7.45 -12.33
N GLY A 63 31.19 7.44 -13.63
CA GLY A 63 32.13 6.49 -14.23
C GLY A 63 31.64 5.04 -14.20
N PRO A 64 32.52 4.05 -14.02
CA PRO A 64 32.17 2.62 -14.11
C PRO A 64 31.06 2.18 -13.13
N ALA A 65 30.96 2.82 -11.96
CA ALA A 65 29.90 2.53 -11.00
C ALA A 65 28.52 2.99 -11.49
N ALA A 66 28.46 4.09 -12.25
CA ALA A 66 27.22 4.56 -12.86
C ALA A 66 26.76 3.61 -13.98
N ALA A 67 27.69 3.02 -14.74
CA ALA A 67 27.38 2.06 -15.79
C ALA A 67 26.69 0.78 -15.28
N GLN A 68 26.85 0.46 -13.98
CA GLN A 68 26.17 -0.66 -13.33
C GLN A 68 24.74 -0.32 -12.89
N MET A 69 24.35 0.95 -12.89
CA MET A 69 23.00 1.36 -12.54
C MET A 69 22.07 1.06 -13.71
N ALA A 70 21.15 0.11 -13.51
CA ALA A 70 20.18 -0.27 -14.52
C ALA A 70 19.17 0.86 -14.76
N ILE A 71 18.79 1.04 -16.02
CA ILE A 71 17.63 1.86 -16.37
C ILE A 71 16.40 1.05 -15.99
N MET A 72 15.65 1.55 -15.02
CA MET A 72 14.47 0.85 -14.49
C MET A 72 13.21 1.11 -15.32
N ILE A 73 13.33 1.77 -16.47
CA ILE A 73 12.23 2.28 -17.28
C ILE A 73 12.41 1.79 -18.71
N SER A 74 11.31 1.32 -19.32
CA SER A 74 11.31 0.97 -20.74
C SER A 74 11.60 2.20 -21.58
N THR A 75 12.61 2.12 -22.41
CA THR A 75 12.93 3.20 -23.32
C THR A 75 12.06 3.15 -24.59
N PRO A 76 11.76 4.29 -25.24
CA PRO A 76 10.81 4.34 -26.36
C PRO A 76 11.28 3.63 -27.64
N HIS A 77 12.55 3.22 -27.71
CA HIS A 77 13.17 2.53 -28.83
C HIS A 77 13.58 1.10 -28.46
N THR A 78 13.64 0.25 -29.48
CA THR A 78 14.11 -1.14 -29.37
C THR A 78 15.61 -1.26 -29.13
N LYS A 79 16.37 -0.17 -29.34
CA LYS A 79 17.81 -0.14 -29.11
C LYS A 79 18.11 -0.07 -27.61
N PRO A 80 19.12 -0.82 -27.14
CA PRO A 80 19.59 -0.67 -25.78
C PRO A 80 20.11 0.75 -25.61
N TRP A 81 19.68 1.40 -24.53
CA TRP A 81 20.29 2.66 -24.13
C TRP A 81 21.76 2.41 -23.76
N PRO A 82 22.67 3.36 -24.04
CA PRO A 82 24.06 3.23 -23.62
C PRO A 82 24.16 3.13 -22.09
N PRO A 83 25.32 2.73 -21.52
CA PRO A 83 25.53 2.68 -20.08
C PRO A 83 25.78 4.07 -19.47
N ALA A 84 25.38 4.29 -18.21
CA ALA A 84 25.49 5.60 -17.59
C ALA A 84 26.95 6.02 -17.39
N SER A 85 27.24 7.27 -17.76
CA SER A 85 28.46 7.97 -17.33
C SER A 85 28.27 8.64 -15.97
N GLN A 86 27.03 9.03 -15.66
CA GLN A 86 26.62 9.60 -14.38
C GLN A 86 25.19 9.18 -14.10
N TRP A 87 24.91 8.88 -12.84
CA TRP A 87 23.58 8.54 -12.36
C TRP A 87 23.36 9.20 -11.00
N SER A 88 22.21 9.84 -10.83
CA SER A 88 21.86 10.47 -9.58
C SER A 88 20.42 10.26 -9.20
N VAL A 89 20.17 10.25 -7.90
CA VAL A 89 18.84 10.16 -7.33
C VAL A 89 18.69 11.22 -6.27
N SER A 90 17.58 11.95 -6.38
CA SER A 90 17.16 12.93 -5.40
C SER A 90 15.81 12.52 -4.85
N ARG A 91 15.60 12.75 -3.54
CA ARG A 91 14.35 12.37 -2.87
C ARG A 91 13.78 13.53 -2.08
N THR A 92 12.47 13.68 -2.18
CA THR A 92 11.64 14.51 -1.29
C THR A 92 10.47 13.68 -0.77
N PHE A 93 9.60 14.28 0.05
CA PHE A 93 8.37 13.60 0.45
C PHE A 93 7.52 13.26 -0.79
N ALA A 94 7.08 12.00 -0.88
CA ALA A 94 6.26 11.44 -1.95
C ALA A 94 6.80 11.63 -3.39
N HIS A 95 8.08 11.98 -3.56
CA HIS A 95 8.67 12.21 -4.86
C HIS A 95 10.12 11.73 -4.91
N LEU A 96 10.44 11.01 -5.98
CA LEU A 96 11.76 10.46 -6.25
C LEU A 96 12.15 10.85 -7.68
N HIS A 97 13.30 11.50 -7.83
CA HIS A 97 13.80 11.98 -9.10
C HIS A 97 15.07 11.23 -9.46
N TYR A 98 15.04 10.55 -10.61
CA TYR A 98 16.21 9.91 -11.22
C TYR A 98 16.72 10.78 -12.36
N HIS A 99 18.03 10.96 -12.38
CA HIS A 99 18.69 11.61 -13.51
C HIS A 99 19.88 10.77 -13.96
N TYR A 100 19.90 10.52 -15.25
CA TYR A 100 20.89 9.70 -15.93
C TYR A 100 21.55 10.52 -17.05
N TRP A 101 22.86 10.34 -17.20
CA TRP A 101 23.61 10.89 -18.33
C TRP A 101 24.59 9.89 -18.91
N HIS A 102 24.69 9.87 -20.22
CA HIS A 102 25.74 9.21 -20.98
C HIS A 102 26.59 10.25 -21.73
N ARG A 103 27.90 10.05 -21.73
CA ARG A 103 28.88 10.87 -22.43
C ARG A 103 29.87 9.94 -23.14
N ASP A 104 29.94 10.02 -24.47
CA ASP A 104 30.89 9.24 -25.26
C ASP A 104 32.32 9.79 -25.16
N SER A 105 32.49 11.10 -25.38
CA SER A 105 33.82 11.74 -25.41
C SER A 105 33.80 13.27 -25.25
N GLY A 106 32.62 13.89 -25.20
CA GLY A 106 32.43 15.34 -25.12
C GLY A 106 32.03 15.85 -23.74
N ARG A 107 31.99 17.18 -23.59
CA ARG A 107 31.45 17.83 -22.38
C ARG A 107 29.93 17.71 -22.26
N GLN A 108 29.22 17.60 -23.38
CA GLN A 108 27.76 17.50 -23.37
C GLN A 108 27.30 16.04 -23.40
N PRO A 109 26.23 15.69 -22.65
CA PRO A 109 25.65 14.36 -22.71
C PRO A 109 25.07 14.10 -24.09
N THR A 110 25.37 12.92 -24.65
CA THR A 110 24.75 12.47 -25.90
C THR A 110 23.38 11.88 -25.62
N HIS A 111 23.24 11.18 -24.50
CA HIS A 111 21.95 10.65 -24.03
C HIS A 111 21.72 11.05 -22.58
N SER A 112 20.50 11.43 -22.24
CA SER A 112 20.08 11.63 -20.87
C SER A 112 18.63 11.20 -20.69
N PHE A 113 18.27 10.81 -19.48
CA PHE A 113 16.88 10.66 -19.12
C PHE A 113 16.66 11.21 -17.71
N GLU A 114 15.48 11.75 -17.51
CA GLU A 114 14.97 12.20 -16.22
C GLU A 114 13.67 11.46 -15.97
N ALA A 115 13.53 10.91 -14.76
CA ALA A 115 12.30 10.24 -14.37
C ALA A 115 11.86 10.72 -13.00
N HIS A 116 10.64 11.23 -12.97
CA HIS A 116 9.96 11.67 -11.77
C HIS A 116 8.95 10.61 -11.36
N LEU A 117 9.13 10.05 -10.18
CA LEU A 117 8.22 9.10 -9.57
C LEU A 117 7.46 9.79 -8.44
N TYR A 118 6.13 9.72 -8.47
CA TYR A 118 5.25 10.38 -7.49
C TYR A 118 4.37 9.35 -6.77
N GLY A 119 4.21 9.53 -5.45
CA GLY A 119 3.35 8.69 -4.62
C GLY A 119 3.97 8.40 -3.24
N TRP A 120 3.12 7.96 -2.32
CA TRP A 120 3.51 7.54 -0.98
C TRP A 120 2.49 6.54 -0.42
N PRO A 121 2.92 5.44 0.21
CA PRO A 121 4.30 5.08 0.55
C PRO A 121 5.17 4.63 -0.64
N MET A 122 4.59 4.24 -1.77
CA MET A 122 5.33 3.89 -2.98
C MET A 122 4.93 4.77 -4.16
N PRO A 123 5.77 4.87 -5.20
CA PRO A 123 5.38 5.65 -6.37
C PRO A 123 4.31 4.96 -7.19
N CYS A 124 3.22 5.66 -7.47
CA CYS A 124 2.10 5.16 -8.26
C CYS A 124 1.92 5.94 -9.59
N LEU A 125 2.61 7.06 -9.77
CA LEU A 125 2.71 7.80 -11.02
C LEU A 125 4.18 7.98 -11.42
N MET A 126 4.44 7.99 -12.72
CA MET A 126 5.75 8.25 -13.31
C MET A 126 5.62 9.29 -14.43
N ASN A 127 6.54 10.22 -14.49
CA ASN A 127 6.73 11.09 -15.65
C ASN A 127 8.20 10.99 -16.07
N ALA A 128 8.44 10.45 -17.26
CA ALA A 128 9.79 10.24 -17.78
C ALA A 128 10.01 11.08 -19.04
N GLN A 129 11.21 11.65 -19.14
CA GLN A 129 11.67 12.42 -20.28
C GLN A 129 13.01 11.87 -20.73
N PHE A 130 13.15 11.73 -22.05
CA PHE A 130 14.31 11.13 -22.68
C PHE A 130 14.89 12.13 -23.69
N TRP A 131 16.21 12.23 -23.71
CA TRP A 131 16.96 13.03 -24.66
C TRP A 131 18.07 12.20 -25.28
N TRP A 132 18.24 12.36 -26.58
CA TRP A 132 19.23 11.66 -27.39
C TRP A 132 19.64 12.54 -28.58
N PRO A 133 20.66 12.16 -29.36
CA PRO A 133 21.13 12.95 -30.48
C PRO A 133 20.08 12.98 -31.61
N TRP A 134 19.50 14.16 -31.86
CA TRP A 134 18.48 14.36 -32.91
C TRP A 134 19.02 14.19 -34.34
N ASN A 135 20.34 14.34 -34.49
CA ASN A 135 21.05 14.25 -35.76
C ASN A 135 21.44 12.82 -36.14
N ASP A 136 21.33 11.85 -35.22
CA ASP A 136 21.63 10.46 -35.52
C ASP A 136 20.43 9.80 -36.23
N PRO A 137 20.56 9.39 -37.51
CA PRO A 137 19.47 8.75 -38.26
C PRO A 137 18.92 7.49 -37.56
N GLN A 138 19.72 6.88 -36.68
CA GLN A 138 19.34 5.72 -35.90
C GLN A 138 18.33 5.99 -34.78
N TRP A 139 18.23 7.24 -34.31
CA TRP A 139 17.37 7.67 -33.20
C TRP A 139 16.32 8.70 -33.63
N LYS A 140 16.37 9.14 -34.88
CA LYS A 140 15.53 10.20 -35.48
C LYS A 140 14.04 9.84 -35.62
N THR A 141 13.68 8.57 -35.50
CA THR A 141 12.34 8.07 -35.86
C THR A 141 11.28 8.23 -34.77
N SER A 142 11.65 8.54 -33.54
CA SER A 142 10.71 8.89 -32.48
C SER A 142 10.77 10.39 -32.25
N THR A 143 9.64 11.08 -32.23
CA THR A 143 9.54 12.39 -31.58
C THR A 143 10.16 12.30 -30.18
N PRO A 144 10.79 13.37 -29.64
CA PRO A 144 11.23 13.40 -28.24
C PRO A 144 10.02 13.10 -27.37
N ASP A 145 9.93 11.86 -26.90
CA ASP A 145 8.70 11.34 -26.34
C ASP A 145 8.77 11.66 -24.86
N GLN A 146 8.16 12.79 -24.49
CA GLN A 146 7.61 12.88 -23.15
C GLN A 146 6.60 11.75 -23.08
N THR A 147 6.91 10.69 -22.33
CA THR A 147 5.99 9.54 -22.18
C THR A 147 4.67 9.96 -21.54
N GLY A 148 4.60 11.21 -21.05
CA GLY A 148 3.51 11.73 -20.27
C GLY A 148 3.53 11.11 -18.87
N VAL A 149 2.41 11.29 -18.17
CA VAL A 149 2.21 10.73 -16.84
C VAL A 149 1.67 9.31 -17.00
N GLU A 150 2.50 8.33 -16.69
CA GLU A 150 2.15 6.92 -16.66
C GLU A 150 1.74 6.47 -15.25
N VAL A 151 0.77 5.57 -15.16
CA VAL A 151 0.38 4.93 -13.91
C VAL A 151 1.28 3.72 -13.68
N LEU A 152 1.91 3.63 -12.51
CA LEU A 152 2.66 2.46 -12.07
C LEU A 152 1.73 1.50 -11.32
N PRO A 153 1.25 0.39 -11.94
CA PRO A 153 0.21 -0.43 -11.34
C PRO A 153 0.66 -1.10 -10.04
N GLY A 154 1.93 -1.50 -9.97
CA GLY A 154 2.50 -2.12 -8.77
C GLY A 154 2.46 -1.20 -7.56
N GLY A 155 2.87 0.05 -7.71
CA GLY A 155 2.81 1.04 -6.64
C GLY A 155 1.37 1.39 -6.26
N LEU A 156 0.51 1.60 -7.26
CA LEU A 156 -0.90 1.93 -7.03
C LEU A 156 -1.64 0.84 -6.23
N VAL A 157 -1.47 -0.43 -6.61
CA VAL A 157 -2.12 -1.55 -5.93
C VAL A 157 -1.62 -1.67 -4.50
N LEU A 158 -0.30 -1.66 -4.31
CA LEU A 158 0.27 -1.86 -2.99
C LEU A 158 -0.01 -0.69 -2.04
N ASP A 159 0.03 0.57 -2.52
CA ASP A 159 -0.36 1.73 -1.71
C ASP A 159 -1.83 1.65 -1.31
N THR A 160 -2.70 1.32 -2.26
CA THR A 160 -4.13 1.10 -2.00
C THR A 160 -4.34 0.03 -0.91
N MET A 161 -3.59 -1.08 -0.99
CA MET A 161 -3.64 -2.14 0.03
C MET A 161 -3.12 -1.64 1.38
N CYS A 162 -2.02 -0.90 1.43
CA CYS A 162 -1.48 -0.32 2.65
C CYS A 162 -2.51 0.58 3.36
N PHE A 163 -3.13 1.50 2.63
CA PHE A 163 -4.16 2.38 3.19
C PHE A 163 -5.42 1.63 3.59
N ALA A 164 -5.87 0.65 2.79
CA ALA A 164 -7.04 -0.16 3.12
C ALA A 164 -6.81 -1.00 4.38
N VAL A 165 -5.63 -1.59 4.54
CA VAL A 165 -5.24 -2.33 5.75
C VAL A 165 -5.16 -1.40 6.95
N ALA A 166 -4.56 -0.22 6.81
CA ALA A 166 -4.50 0.78 7.88
C ALA A 166 -5.90 1.23 8.31
N ALA A 167 -6.79 1.54 7.34
CA ALA A 167 -8.18 1.91 7.61
C ALA A 167 -8.95 0.76 8.30
N ALA A 168 -8.83 -0.46 7.80
CA ALA A 168 -9.45 -1.63 8.40
C ALA A 168 -8.92 -1.90 9.82
N ALA A 169 -7.62 -1.74 10.05
CA ALA A 169 -7.01 -1.87 11.36
C ALA A 169 -7.51 -0.80 12.33
N LEU A 170 -7.69 0.45 11.89
CA LEU A 170 -8.26 1.51 12.71
C LEU A 170 -9.74 1.26 13.06
N LEU A 171 -10.54 0.81 12.09
CA LEU A 171 -11.97 0.57 12.28
C LEU A 171 -12.27 -0.69 13.10
N PHE A 172 -11.58 -1.79 12.82
CA PHE A 172 -11.87 -3.10 13.41
C PHE A 172 -10.85 -3.53 14.48
N GLY A 173 -9.66 -2.93 14.51
CA GLY A 173 -8.61 -3.24 15.47
C GLY A 173 -9.09 -3.24 16.93
N PRO A 174 -9.82 -2.22 17.40
CA PRO A 174 -10.34 -2.21 18.78
C PRO A 174 -11.25 -3.41 19.10
N LEU A 175 -12.04 -3.88 18.14
CA LEU A 175 -12.91 -5.05 18.32
C LEU A 175 -12.11 -6.35 18.41
N PHE A 176 -11.11 -6.51 17.54
CA PHE A 176 -10.22 -7.68 17.56
C PHE A 176 -9.35 -7.70 18.81
N VAL A 177 -8.78 -6.56 19.20
CA VAL A 177 -7.99 -6.42 20.44
C VAL A 177 -8.85 -6.73 21.66
N ARG A 178 -10.07 -6.18 21.77
CA ARG A 178 -10.99 -6.50 22.88
C ARG A 178 -11.34 -7.98 22.94
N ARG A 179 -11.60 -8.62 21.80
CA ARG A 179 -11.86 -10.08 21.73
C ARG A 179 -10.62 -10.89 22.14
N GLY A 180 -9.44 -10.50 21.67
CA GLY A 180 -8.17 -11.13 22.03
C GLY A 180 -7.87 -11.02 23.52
N ILE A 181 -8.02 -9.83 24.11
CA ILE A 181 -7.85 -9.60 25.55
C ILE A 181 -8.86 -10.45 26.34
N ARG A 182 -10.14 -10.44 25.98
CA ARG A 182 -11.16 -11.26 26.66
C ARG A 182 -10.84 -12.75 26.58
N ALA A 183 -10.41 -13.23 25.41
CA ALA A 183 -10.01 -14.61 25.23
C ALA A 183 -8.76 -14.97 26.07
N ALA A 184 -7.74 -14.10 26.08
CA ALA A 184 -6.52 -14.29 26.84
C ALA A 184 -6.78 -14.26 28.36
N VAL A 185 -7.55 -13.28 28.85
CA VAL A 185 -7.96 -13.19 30.26
C VAL A 185 -8.80 -14.41 30.65
N GLY A 186 -9.74 -14.82 29.80
CA GLY A 186 -10.53 -16.03 30.03
C GLY A 186 -9.67 -17.29 30.13
N ARG A 187 -8.70 -17.47 29.22
CA ARG A 187 -7.72 -18.58 29.27
C ARG A 187 -6.89 -18.54 30.55
N ARG A 188 -6.34 -17.37 30.90
CA ARG A 188 -5.53 -17.18 32.12
C ARG A 188 -6.33 -17.50 33.39
N ARG A 189 -7.59 -17.07 33.45
CA ARG A 189 -8.49 -17.37 34.57
C ARG A 189 -8.79 -18.87 34.66
N ARG A 190 -9.08 -19.53 33.53
CA ARG A 190 -9.26 -21.00 33.48
C ARG A 190 -8.02 -21.75 33.98
N THR A 191 -6.81 -21.36 33.57
CA THR A 191 -5.57 -22.00 34.05
C THR A 191 -5.33 -21.81 35.55
N ARG A 192 -5.92 -20.78 36.16
CA ARG A 192 -5.83 -20.49 37.59
C ARG A 192 -7.04 -20.99 38.39
N ARG A 193 -7.92 -21.81 37.78
CA ARG A 193 -9.21 -22.22 38.36
C ARG A 193 -10.01 -21.03 38.89
N GLN A 194 -10.12 -19.96 38.09
CA GLN A 194 -10.91 -18.76 38.40
C GLN A 194 -12.07 -18.62 37.42
N CYS A 195 -13.18 -18.07 37.90
CA CYS A 195 -14.35 -17.77 37.11
C CYS A 195 -13.99 -16.82 35.96
N ALA A 196 -14.34 -17.18 34.72
CA ALA A 196 -14.02 -16.37 33.55
C ALA A 196 -14.70 -14.99 33.58
N SER A 197 -15.85 -14.86 34.25
CA SER A 197 -16.63 -13.62 34.35
C SER A 197 -16.09 -12.68 35.44
N CYS A 198 -16.15 -13.07 36.72
CA CYS A 198 -15.76 -12.21 37.83
C CYS A 198 -14.31 -12.40 38.32
N GLY A 199 -13.66 -13.53 38.02
CA GLY A 199 -12.30 -13.83 38.49
C GLY A 199 -12.20 -14.52 39.86
N TYR A 200 -13.32 -14.85 40.51
CA TYR A 200 -13.35 -15.55 41.79
C TYR A 200 -12.84 -17.01 41.67
N PRO A 201 -12.07 -17.55 42.63
CA PRO A 201 -11.61 -18.95 42.58
C PRO A 201 -12.80 -19.93 42.53
N ILE A 202 -12.72 -20.90 41.62
CA ILE A 202 -13.74 -21.92 41.39
C ILE A 202 -13.56 -23.02 42.45
N GLY A 203 -14.59 -23.24 43.25
CA GLY A 203 -14.70 -24.40 44.16
C GLY A 203 -15.29 -25.63 43.45
N ALA A 204 -15.86 -26.57 44.20
CA ALA A 204 -16.47 -27.77 43.63
C ALA A 204 -17.84 -27.53 42.93
N SER A 205 -18.44 -26.35 43.11
CA SER A 205 -19.75 -26.01 42.54
C SER A 205 -19.68 -25.76 41.03
N PRO A 206 -20.66 -26.24 40.22
CA PRO A 206 -20.76 -25.92 38.79
C PRO A 206 -21.22 -24.47 38.52
N THR A 207 -21.49 -23.68 39.56
CA THR A 207 -21.88 -22.27 39.47
C THR A 207 -20.99 -21.39 40.35
N CYS A 208 -20.57 -20.24 39.81
CA CYS A 208 -19.77 -19.27 40.56
C CYS A 208 -20.62 -18.64 41.67
N THR A 209 -20.13 -18.68 42.91
CA THR A 209 -20.83 -18.15 44.09
C THR A 209 -21.02 -16.63 44.05
N GLU A 210 -20.08 -15.89 43.45
CA GLU A 210 -20.16 -14.43 43.34
C GLU A 210 -21.09 -13.94 42.22
N CYS A 211 -20.91 -14.43 40.98
CA CYS A 211 -21.61 -13.86 39.82
C CYS A 211 -22.64 -14.79 39.18
N GLY A 212 -22.89 -15.98 39.75
CA GLY A 212 -23.88 -16.94 39.29
C GLY A 212 -23.60 -17.59 37.92
N SER A 213 -22.48 -17.25 37.27
CA SER A 213 -22.15 -17.82 35.96
C SER A 213 -21.79 -19.30 36.09
N ALA A 214 -22.25 -20.13 35.16
CA ALA A 214 -21.85 -21.52 35.05
C ALA A 214 -20.32 -21.63 34.87
N VAL A 215 -19.69 -22.50 35.64
CA VAL A 215 -18.26 -22.78 35.62
C VAL A 215 -18.05 -24.28 35.48
N THR A 216 -17.03 -24.69 34.73
CA THR A 216 -16.61 -26.09 34.66
C THR A 216 -15.60 -26.30 35.79
N PRO A 217 -15.92 -27.09 36.83
CA PRO A 217 -15.00 -27.34 37.94
C PRO A 217 -13.74 -28.10 37.51
#